data_AF-A0A1C3F6M1-F1
#
_entry.id   AF-A0A1C3F6M1-F1
#
_cell.length_a   1.000
_cell.length_b   1.000
_cell.length_c   1.000
_cell.angle_alpha   90.00
_cell.angle_beta   90.00
_cell.angle_gamma   90.00
#
_symmetry.space_group_name_H-M   'P 1'
#
loop_
_entity.id
_entity.type
_entity.pdbx_description
1 polymer ?
#
loop_
_entity_poly.entity_id
_entity_poly.type
_entity_poly.pdbx_seq_one_letter_code
_entity_poly.pdbx_strand_id
1 'polypeptide(L)'
;MSKRRQSLLVILSLSLSLTITGCGLQALLGNKNKTSSTKGGTEAFIAVSLNEEDPNKLLITKGIDDLAKKENVQVKYMDQSTAGKETPLKGAKVLIYQGGNESLLKSAETDKIPVLALSQLPEDVKLVGIITPDQEKSGELMAQTLVSKVAEGQVIVLGDPSETGYQERLAGIKVILSKYPKITVHNIASSADSESGVKQGLVDFLQKNPGKVQGILAFTEKLAAIANEVLKQAQLDKNIILVGGQASVPSLQRMSSGAQVGDIDTSPYLQGVNAYQWAQKIIKKESLDVNDSITSDQGEIPAKVIPVKAVTPDNLAVIQKSYTKTTESAEQDQKKTEPASQDAKSKDQSKDQGQDKTEDQSGDMSGASGEGEQAKSSAIPAGVQKVTERIKTETTREYLDAQGKVIGTEKTTNEQVKTVPSEMLKQQSEQQPKDTSGAQGDQSSEDKQSKKE
;
A
#
# COMPACT_ATOMS: atom_id res chain seq x y z
N MET A 1 -56.14 -21.10 -62.84
CA MET A 1 -57.53 -21.17 -62.35
C MET A 1 -57.86 -22.62 -62.02
N SER A 2 -58.36 -22.89 -60.79
CA SER A 2 -59.33 -23.95 -60.41
C SER A 2 -58.97 -25.42 -60.74
N LYS A 3 -59.01 -26.44 -59.86
CA LYS A 3 -59.60 -26.66 -58.53
C LYS A 3 -59.07 -28.03 -58.00
N ARG A 4 -58.97 -28.14 -56.66
CA ARG A 4 -59.28 -29.26 -55.72
C ARG A 4 -59.84 -30.57 -56.36
N ARG A 5 -59.70 -31.80 -55.85
CA ARG A 5 -59.33 -32.43 -54.56
C ARG A 5 -59.41 -33.98 -54.74
N GLN A 6 -58.95 -34.72 -53.72
CA GLN A 6 -59.38 -36.07 -53.25
C GLN A 6 -58.59 -37.34 -53.64
N SER A 7 -57.76 -37.75 -52.66
CA SER A 7 -57.73 -39.06 -51.97
C SER A 7 -57.79 -40.37 -52.75
N LEU A 8 -56.77 -41.23 -52.59
CA LEU A 8 -56.94 -42.67 -52.40
C LEU A 8 -55.76 -43.26 -51.59
N LEU A 9 -56.08 -44.09 -50.59
CA LEU A 9 -55.18 -44.89 -49.76
C LEU A 9 -54.58 -46.06 -50.56
N VAL A 10 -53.29 -46.36 -50.37
CA VAL A 10 -52.76 -47.73 -50.41
C VAL A 10 -51.74 -47.92 -49.29
N ILE A 11 -51.99 -48.94 -48.48
CA ILE A 11 -51.23 -49.42 -47.33
C ILE A 11 -50.14 -50.39 -47.84
N LEU A 12 -48.89 -50.22 -47.41
CA LEU A 12 -48.01 -51.39 -47.21
C LEU A 12 -46.92 -51.11 -46.17
N SER A 13 -46.96 -51.94 -45.15
CA SER A 13 -46.12 -52.06 -43.95
C SER A 13 -44.69 -52.51 -44.23
N LEU A 14 -43.69 -51.95 -43.53
CA LEU A 14 -42.51 -52.71 -43.09
C LEU A 14 -41.75 -52.02 -41.93
N SER A 15 -41.77 -52.68 -40.76
CA SER A 15 -40.72 -52.80 -39.72
C SER A 15 -40.04 -51.52 -39.16
N LEU A 16 -40.25 -51.20 -37.86
CA LEU A 16 -39.38 -51.57 -36.72
C LEU A 16 -38.23 -50.54 -36.56
N SER A 17 -38.07 -49.71 -35.53
CA SER A 17 -38.33 -49.85 -34.09
C SER A 17 -38.33 -48.45 -33.43
N LEU A 18 -39.32 -48.19 -32.56
CA LEU A 18 -39.23 -47.14 -31.54
C LEU A 18 -38.69 -47.76 -30.25
N THR A 19 -37.57 -47.25 -29.75
CA THR A 19 -37.22 -47.30 -28.33
C THR A 19 -37.31 -45.90 -27.77
N ILE A 20 -38.53 -45.49 -27.41
CA ILE A 20 -38.74 -44.38 -26.48
C ILE A 20 -38.74 -44.98 -25.09
N THR A 21 -37.58 -44.99 -24.43
CA THR A 21 -37.51 -45.10 -22.97
C THR A 21 -37.81 -43.74 -22.38
N GLY A 22 -39.06 -43.56 -21.95
CA GLY A 22 -39.46 -42.44 -21.11
C GLY A 22 -38.95 -42.63 -19.69
N CYS A 23 -38.41 -41.55 -19.12
CA CYS A 23 -38.44 -41.24 -17.70
C CYS A 23 -38.29 -39.73 -17.55
N GLY A 24 -39.36 -39.05 -17.13
CA GLY A 24 -39.33 -37.60 -16.94
C GLY A 24 -40.67 -36.91 -16.64
N LEU A 25 -41.74 -37.65 -16.34
CA LEU A 25 -43.02 -37.06 -15.88
C LEU A 25 -43.03 -36.83 -14.34
N GLN A 26 -41.88 -36.91 -13.68
CA GLN A 26 -41.72 -36.72 -12.24
C GLN A 26 -41.17 -35.34 -11.86
N ALA A 27 -41.12 -34.41 -12.81
CA ALA A 27 -40.76 -33.00 -12.59
C ALA A 27 -41.98 -32.06 -12.44
N LEU A 28 -43.20 -32.57 -12.57
CA LEU A 28 -44.44 -31.77 -12.59
C LEU A 28 -45.38 -31.99 -11.40
N LEU A 29 -45.02 -32.85 -10.43
CA LEU A 29 -45.82 -33.09 -9.23
C LEU A 29 -44.95 -33.16 -7.97
N GLY A 30 -44.83 -32.02 -7.27
CA GLY A 30 -44.77 -31.91 -5.80
C GLY A 30 -43.78 -32.75 -4.98
N ASN A 31 -42.65 -32.11 -4.63
CA ASN A 31 -42.05 -32.00 -3.29
C ASN A 31 -41.88 -33.23 -2.36
N LYS A 32 -40.60 -33.62 -2.12
CA LYS A 32 -40.03 -33.90 -0.78
C LYS A 32 -38.52 -34.16 -0.86
N ASN A 33 -37.74 -33.32 -0.16
CA ASN A 33 -36.37 -33.49 0.34
C ASN A 33 -35.48 -34.54 -0.33
N LYS A 34 -34.60 -34.08 -1.22
CA LYS A 34 -33.24 -34.61 -1.37
C LYS A 34 -32.33 -33.50 -1.90
N THR A 35 -31.44 -33.06 -1.03
CA THR A 35 -30.27 -32.24 -1.32
C THR A 35 -29.49 -32.89 -2.47
N SER A 36 -29.61 -32.34 -3.67
CA SER A 36 -28.72 -32.69 -4.78
C SER A 36 -27.39 -32.00 -4.53
N SER A 37 -26.39 -32.79 -4.18
CA SER A 37 -24.99 -32.40 -4.17
C SER A 37 -24.57 -31.92 -5.56
N THR A 38 -24.42 -30.60 -5.69
CA THR A 38 -23.76 -29.97 -6.83
C THR A 38 -22.35 -30.56 -6.95
N LYS A 39 -22.04 -31.20 -8.08
CA LYS A 39 -20.67 -31.59 -8.45
C LYS A 39 -19.76 -30.36 -8.34
N GLY A 40 -18.70 -30.48 -7.52
CA GLY A 40 -17.76 -29.41 -7.23
C GLY A 40 -17.06 -28.87 -8.46
N GLY A 41 -17.50 -27.71 -8.92
CA GLY A 41 -16.63 -26.79 -9.64
C GLY A 41 -15.77 -26.09 -8.61
N THR A 42 -14.44 -26.12 -8.78
CA THR A 42 -13.53 -25.34 -7.94
C THR A 42 -13.96 -23.87 -8.02
N GLU A 43 -14.36 -23.30 -6.88
CA GLU A 43 -14.80 -21.91 -6.77
C GLU A 43 -13.69 -20.99 -7.29
N ALA A 44 -14.03 -20.08 -8.19
CA ALA A 44 -13.08 -19.13 -8.76
C ALA A 44 -12.63 -18.12 -7.70
N PHE A 45 -11.33 -17.86 -7.58
CA PHE A 45 -10.79 -16.95 -6.55
C PHE A 45 -9.61 -16.13 -7.05
N ILE A 46 -9.29 -15.06 -6.31
CA ILE A 46 -8.06 -14.28 -6.44
C ILE A 46 -7.01 -14.90 -5.51
N ALA A 47 -5.87 -15.33 -6.05
CA ALA A 47 -4.74 -15.78 -5.25
C ALA A 47 -3.87 -14.58 -4.87
N VAL A 48 -3.37 -14.53 -3.64
CA VAL A 48 -2.51 -13.45 -3.15
C VAL A 48 -1.29 -14.06 -2.46
N SER A 49 -0.08 -13.64 -2.84
CA SER A 49 1.16 -13.97 -2.12
C SER A 49 1.88 -12.68 -1.76
N LEU A 50 2.04 -12.44 -0.46
CA LEU A 50 2.68 -11.25 0.08
C LEU A 50 4.03 -11.61 0.71
N ASN A 51 4.94 -10.65 0.76
CA ASN A 51 6.19 -10.82 1.50
C ASN A 51 5.89 -10.85 3.01
N GLU A 52 6.30 -11.92 3.68
CA GLU A 52 6.09 -12.10 5.13
C GLU A 52 6.93 -11.11 5.96
N GLU A 53 8.04 -10.62 5.42
CA GLU A 53 8.90 -9.64 6.08
C GLU A 53 8.45 -8.19 5.86
N ASP A 54 7.43 -7.94 5.02
CA ASP A 54 6.94 -6.58 4.83
C ASP A 54 6.20 -6.09 6.09
N PRO A 55 6.68 -5.03 6.77
CA PRO A 55 6.03 -4.50 7.97
C PRO A 55 4.61 -3.99 7.73
N ASN A 56 4.21 -3.78 6.47
CA ASN A 56 2.90 -3.26 6.08
C ASN A 56 1.98 -4.33 5.46
N LYS A 57 2.33 -5.61 5.52
CA LYS A 57 1.52 -6.74 5.00
C LYS A 57 0.04 -6.67 5.42
N LEU A 58 -0.24 -6.35 6.68
CA LEU A 58 -1.61 -6.24 7.20
C LEU A 58 -2.39 -5.08 6.57
N LEU A 59 -1.75 -3.95 6.30
CA LEU A 59 -2.39 -2.80 5.65
C LEU A 59 -2.73 -3.11 4.19
N ILE A 60 -1.82 -3.78 3.47
CA ILE A 60 -2.04 -4.27 2.10
C ILE A 60 -3.20 -5.26 2.08
N THR A 61 -3.16 -6.25 2.99
CA THR A 61 -4.21 -7.26 3.16
C THR A 61 -5.57 -6.60 3.37
N LYS A 62 -5.64 -5.62 4.27
CA LYS A 62 -6.87 -4.89 4.57
C LYS A 62 -7.42 -4.14 3.36
N GLY A 63 -6.57 -3.53 2.55
CA GLY A 63 -6.97 -2.88 1.31
C GLY A 63 -7.60 -3.83 0.28
N ILE A 64 -7.05 -5.04 0.17
CA ILE A 64 -7.61 -6.10 -0.69
C ILE A 64 -8.95 -6.59 -0.13
N ASP A 65 -8.98 -6.94 1.16
CA ASP A 65 -10.13 -7.57 1.81
C ASP A 65 -11.36 -6.66 1.90
N ASP A 66 -11.17 -5.36 2.12
CA ASP A 66 -12.29 -4.41 2.22
C ASP A 66 -13.12 -4.39 0.93
N LEU A 67 -12.46 -4.40 -0.23
CA LEU A 67 -13.16 -4.46 -1.51
C LEU A 67 -13.67 -5.86 -1.83
N ALA A 68 -12.88 -6.90 -1.56
CA ALA A 68 -13.29 -8.27 -1.78
C ALA A 68 -14.57 -8.63 -1.01
N LYS A 69 -14.66 -8.25 0.27
CA LYS A 69 -15.86 -8.44 1.10
C LYS A 69 -17.06 -7.68 0.56
N LYS A 70 -16.87 -6.42 0.15
CA LYS A 70 -17.93 -5.59 -0.42
C LYS A 70 -18.52 -6.20 -1.70
N GLU A 71 -17.70 -6.86 -2.50
CA GLU A 71 -18.09 -7.47 -3.77
C GLU A 71 -18.38 -8.97 -3.69
N ASN A 72 -18.29 -9.59 -2.50
CA ASN A 72 -18.43 -11.03 -2.26
C ASN A 72 -17.49 -11.88 -3.15
N VAL A 73 -16.24 -11.44 -3.31
CA VAL A 73 -15.22 -12.16 -4.08
C VAL A 73 -14.33 -12.97 -3.16
N GLN A 74 -14.10 -14.24 -3.49
CA GLN A 74 -13.21 -15.11 -2.74
C GLN A 74 -11.74 -14.71 -3.01
N VAL A 75 -11.02 -14.38 -1.94
CA VAL A 75 -9.57 -14.16 -1.93
C VAL A 75 -8.93 -15.29 -1.13
N LYS A 76 -7.83 -15.86 -1.63
CA LYS A 76 -7.04 -16.85 -0.90
C LYS A 76 -5.59 -16.39 -0.81
N TYR A 77 -5.10 -16.26 0.41
CA TYR A 77 -3.71 -15.95 0.70
C TYR A 77 -2.90 -17.24 0.65
N MET A 78 -1.86 -17.25 -0.19
CA MET A 78 -0.94 -18.35 -0.36
C MET A 78 0.21 -18.15 0.62
N ASP A 79 0.26 -18.98 1.65
CA ASP A 79 1.35 -19.00 2.62
C ASP A 79 2.58 -19.75 2.07
N GLN A 80 3.71 -19.69 2.79
CA GLN A 80 4.90 -20.47 2.45
C GLN A 80 4.69 -22.00 2.58
N SER A 81 3.65 -22.44 3.32
CA SER A 81 3.36 -23.87 3.56
C SER A 81 2.64 -24.57 2.40
N THR A 82 2.19 -23.83 1.39
CA THR A 82 1.64 -24.39 0.14
C THR A 82 2.68 -25.17 -0.70
N ALA A 83 3.96 -25.14 -0.33
CA ALA A 83 5.01 -25.94 -0.93
C ALA A 83 4.66 -27.45 -0.88
N GLY A 84 4.56 -28.09 -2.06
CA GLY A 84 4.30 -29.53 -2.19
C GLY A 84 2.85 -29.93 -2.50
N LYS A 85 1.91 -29.00 -2.65
CA LYS A 85 0.59 -29.30 -3.24
C LYS A 85 0.69 -29.29 -4.76
N GLU A 86 0.20 -30.33 -5.45
CA GLU A 86 0.41 -30.52 -6.90
C GLU A 86 -0.18 -29.42 -7.80
N THR A 87 -1.01 -28.49 -7.30
CA THR A 87 -1.53 -27.32 -8.05
C THR A 87 -2.02 -26.22 -7.10
N PRO A 88 -1.15 -25.41 -6.46
CA PRO A 88 -1.56 -24.46 -5.43
C PRO A 88 -2.52 -23.37 -5.97
N LEU A 89 -2.49 -23.12 -7.28
CA LEU A 89 -3.30 -22.12 -7.96
C LEU A 89 -4.52 -22.69 -8.70
N LYS A 90 -4.85 -23.97 -8.52
CA LYS A 90 -6.01 -24.58 -9.20
C LYS A 90 -7.30 -23.83 -8.88
N GLY A 91 -7.92 -23.24 -9.89
CA GLY A 91 -9.15 -22.45 -9.76
C GLY A 91 -8.92 -20.95 -9.52
N ALA A 92 -7.67 -20.52 -9.28
CA ALA A 92 -7.33 -19.11 -9.26
C ALA A 92 -7.58 -18.47 -10.63
N LYS A 93 -7.94 -17.19 -10.66
CA LYS A 93 -8.15 -16.42 -11.89
C LYS A 93 -7.06 -15.39 -12.16
N VAL A 94 -6.35 -15.00 -11.13
CA VAL A 94 -5.22 -14.06 -11.13
C VAL A 94 -4.42 -14.28 -9.86
N LEU A 95 -3.11 -14.10 -9.95
CA LEU A 95 -2.19 -14.08 -8.81
C LEU A 95 -1.72 -12.65 -8.58
N ILE A 96 -2.04 -12.08 -7.42
CA ILE A 96 -1.38 -10.87 -6.90
C ILE A 96 -0.11 -11.33 -6.19
N TYR A 97 1.06 -10.88 -6.66
CA TYR A 97 2.35 -11.34 -6.16
C TYR A 97 3.23 -10.16 -5.73
N GLN A 98 3.57 -10.12 -4.44
CA GLN A 98 4.56 -9.19 -3.89
C GLN A 98 5.90 -9.88 -3.58
N GLY A 99 5.84 -11.17 -3.26
CA GLY A 99 6.93 -11.97 -2.71
C GLY A 99 6.36 -13.19 -1.98
N GLY A 100 7.22 -14.00 -1.37
CA GLY A 100 6.83 -15.21 -0.66
C GLY A 100 7.23 -16.48 -1.41
N ASN A 101 6.30 -17.40 -1.63
CA ASN A 101 6.61 -18.68 -2.27
C ASN A 101 6.81 -18.53 -3.80
N GLU A 102 8.06 -18.47 -4.25
CA GLU A 102 8.43 -18.34 -5.68
C GLU A 102 7.90 -19.48 -6.57
N SER A 103 7.65 -20.68 -6.02
CA SER A 103 7.07 -21.78 -6.80
C SER A 103 5.66 -21.48 -7.34
N LEU A 104 4.98 -20.48 -6.77
CA LEU A 104 3.71 -19.98 -7.27
C LEU A 104 3.84 -19.32 -8.64
N LEU A 105 4.97 -18.69 -8.96
CA LEU A 105 5.20 -18.06 -10.26
C LEU A 105 5.27 -19.11 -11.38
N LYS A 106 6.02 -20.20 -11.15
CA LYS A 106 6.09 -21.36 -12.06
C LYS A 106 4.72 -22.05 -12.23
N SER A 107 3.97 -22.15 -11.13
CA SER A 107 2.60 -22.67 -11.16
C SER A 107 1.68 -21.77 -11.98
N ALA A 108 1.79 -20.46 -11.81
CA ALA A 108 0.99 -19.48 -12.54
C ALA A 108 1.27 -19.52 -14.05
N GLU A 109 2.54 -19.64 -14.43
CA GLU A 109 2.93 -19.80 -15.84
C GLU A 109 2.36 -21.09 -16.43
N THR A 110 2.54 -22.23 -15.73
CA THR A 110 2.05 -23.55 -16.16
C THR A 110 0.53 -23.56 -16.34
N ASP A 111 -0.20 -23.00 -15.38
CA ASP A 111 -1.67 -22.94 -15.37
C ASP A 111 -2.23 -21.75 -16.18
N LYS A 112 -1.36 -20.93 -16.79
CA LYS A 112 -1.69 -19.71 -17.55
C LYS A 112 -2.53 -18.72 -16.74
N ILE A 113 -2.21 -18.59 -15.46
CA ILE A 113 -2.80 -17.61 -14.55
C ILE A 113 -2.06 -16.28 -14.71
N PRO A 114 -2.76 -15.16 -14.98
CA PRO A 114 -2.11 -13.86 -15.06
C PRO A 114 -1.51 -13.45 -13.72
N VAL A 115 -0.29 -12.91 -13.75
CA VAL A 115 0.44 -12.45 -12.57
C VAL A 115 0.48 -10.92 -12.54
N LEU A 116 -0.08 -10.35 -11.47
CA LEU A 116 -0.08 -8.93 -11.17
C LEU A 116 0.94 -8.68 -10.05
N ALA A 117 2.02 -7.97 -10.37
CA ALA A 117 3.06 -7.66 -9.39
C ALA A 117 2.62 -6.54 -8.43
N LEU A 118 3.13 -6.59 -7.21
CA LEU A 118 2.93 -5.59 -6.18
C LEU A 118 4.28 -5.19 -5.58
N SER A 119 4.66 -3.93 -5.75
CA SER A 119 5.86 -3.25 -5.23
C SER A 119 7.22 -3.80 -5.67
N GLN A 120 7.35 -5.10 -5.95
CA GLN A 120 8.56 -5.75 -6.45
C GLN A 120 8.27 -6.48 -7.75
N LEU A 121 9.21 -6.42 -8.68
CA LEU A 121 9.23 -7.19 -9.91
C LEU A 121 9.81 -8.57 -9.62
N PRO A 122 9.02 -9.65 -9.69
CA PRO A 122 9.58 -11.00 -9.70
C PRO A 122 10.36 -11.29 -10.98
N GLU A 123 11.41 -12.10 -10.84
CA GLU A 123 12.19 -12.62 -11.97
C GLU A 123 11.41 -13.71 -12.72
N ASP A 124 11.80 -13.95 -13.98
CA ASP A 124 11.38 -15.11 -14.79
C ASP A 124 9.87 -15.36 -14.94
N VAL A 125 9.03 -14.32 -14.84
CA VAL A 125 7.58 -14.46 -15.01
C VAL A 125 6.97 -13.30 -15.78
N LYS A 126 6.14 -13.61 -16.79
CA LYS A 126 5.43 -12.56 -17.54
C LYS A 126 4.35 -11.90 -16.69
N LEU A 127 4.49 -10.60 -16.48
CA LEU A 127 3.53 -9.79 -15.73
C LEU A 127 2.47 -9.16 -16.62
N VAL A 128 1.24 -9.05 -16.11
CA VAL A 128 0.18 -8.27 -16.75
C VAL A 128 0.18 -6.80 -16.32
N GLY A 129 0.91 -6.49 -15.25
CA GLY A 129 1.11 -5.15 -14.74
C GLY A 129 1.75 -5.19 -13.35
N ILE A 130 2.06 -4.00 -12.83
CA ILE A 130 2.59 -3.80 -11.48
C ILE A 130 1.90 -2.62 -10.80
N ILE A 131 1.62 -2.74 -9.50
CA ILE A 131 1.29 -1.60 -8.65
C ILE A 131 2.49 -1.29 -7.78
N THR A 132 2.98 -0.05 -7.81
CA THR A 132 4.21 0.34 -7.10
C THR A 132 4.06 1.75 -6.52
N PRO A 133 4.67 2.09 -5.38
CA PRO A 133 4.75 3.49 -4.96
C PRO A 133 5.57 4.33 -5.93
N ASP A 134 5.38 5.65 -5.89
CA ASP A 134 6.23 6.60 -6.61
C ASP A 134 7.63 6.66 -5.98
N GLN A 135 8.58 5.97 -6.61
CA GLN A 135 9.92 5.73 -6.08
C GLN A 135 10.79 6.98 -6.14
N GLU A 136 10.76 7.69 -7.27
CA GLU A 136 11.47 8.96 -7.41
C GLU A 136 10.94 9.98 -6.40
N LYS A 137 9.62 10.11 -6.28
CA LYS A 137 9.03 11.03 -5.32
C LYS A 137 9.35 10.65 -3.87
N SER A 138 9.39 9.36 -3.56
CA SER A 138 9.84 8.87 -2.25
C SER A 138 11.25 9.39 -1.93
N GLY A 139 12.18 9.24 -2.89
CA GLY A 139 13.55 9.74 -2.75
C GLY A 139 13.63 11.25 -2.55
N GLU A 140 12.85 12.02 -3.32
CA GLU A 140 12.76 13.47 -3.13
C GLU A 140 12.30 13.84 -1.72
N LEU A 141 11.22 13.22 -1.24
CA LEU A 141 10.64 13.52 0.06
C LEU A 141 11.58 13.11 1.21
N MET A 142 12.31 11.99 1.08
CA MET A 142 13.32 11.58 2.05
C MET A 142 14.42 12.64 2.15
N ALA A 143 14.96 13.08 1.02
CA ALA A 143 16.01 14.09 0.99
C ALA A 143 15.50 15.46 1.47
N GLN A 144 14.28 15.87 1.10
CA GLN A 144 13.65 17.11 1.58
C GLN A 144 13.51 17.13 3.10
N THR A 145 13.09 16.01 3.68
CA THR A 145 12.96 15.85 5.13
C THR A 145 14.31 15.93 5.83
N LEU A 146 15.37 15.41 5.21
CA LEU A 146 16.72 15.49 5.75
C LEU A 146 17.29 16.92 5.72
N VAL A 147 17.20 17.59 4.58
CA VAL A 147 17.84 18.92 4.38
C VAL A 147 17.13 20.04 5.14
N SER A 148 15.96 19.79 5.72
CA SER A 148 15.35 20.72 6.68
C SER A 148 16.11 20.79 8.01
N LYS A 149 17.07 19.88 8.26
CA LYS A 149 17.92 19.84 9.45
C LYS A 149 19.42 19.73 9.15
N VAL A 150 19.78 19.27 7.96
CA VAL A 150 21.18 19.04 7.55
C VAL A 150 21.51 19.91 6.34
N ALA A 151 22.46 20.84 6.48
CA ALA A 151 22.89 21.73 5.38
C ALA A 151 24.28 21.40 4.81
N GLU A 152 25.09 20.62 5.53
CA GLU A 152 26.45 20.23 5.17
C GLU A 152 26.85 18.90 5.82
N GLY A 153 27.92 18.27 5.34
CA GLY A 153 28.47 17.03 5.88
C GLY A 153 28.18 15.79 5.02
N GLN A 154 28.44 14.61 5.58
CA GLN A 154 28.22 13.34 4.89
C GLN A 154 26.83 12.80 5.15
N VAL A 155 26.17 12.31 4.10
CA VAL A 155 24.88 11.61 4.16
C VAL A 155 25.07 10.20 3.65
N ILE A 156 24.60 9.23 4.42
CA ILE A 156 24.63 7.81 4.04
C ILE A 156 23.27 7.40 3.52
N VAL A 157 23.21 6.73 2.38
CA VAL A 157 22.03 6.05 1.86
C VAL A 157 22.19 4.55 2.07
N LEU A 158 21.21 3.94 2.72
CA LEU A 158 21.09 2.50 2.90
C LEU A 158 19.97 1.98 2.00
N GLY A 159 20.27 1.04 1.11
CA GLY A 159 19.28 0.42 0.22
C GLY A 159 19.86 -0.76 -0.56
N ASP A 160 18.98 -1.61 -1.08
CA ASP A 160 19.35 -2.78 -1.88
C ASP A 160 19.26 -2.44 -3.37
N PRO A 161 20.38 -2.47 -4.12
CA PRO A 161 20.37 -2.17 -5.56
C PRO A 161 19.52 -3.12 -6.42
N SER A 162 19.12 -4.29 -5.89
CA SER A 162 18.23 -5.25 -6.57
C SER A 162 16.74 -4.93 -6.39
N GLU A 163 16.37 -4.06 -5.44
CA GLU A 163 14.97 -3.69 -5.24
C GLU A 163 14.42 -2.90 -6.42
N THR A 164 13.17 -3.21 -6.79
CA THR A 164 12.44 -2.46 -7.80
C THR A 164 12.31 -1.00 -7.37
N GLY A 165 12.75 -0.07 -8.24
CA GLY A 165 12.68 1.36 -7.95
C GLY A 165 13.89 1.95 -7.24
N TYR A 166 14.93 1.16 -6.96
CA TYR A 166 16.11 1.65 -6.24
C TYR A 166 16.77 2.85 -6.95
N GLN A 167 16.92 2.79 -8.27
CA GLN A 167 17.61 3.84 -9.03
C GLN A 167 16.78 5.12 -9.10
N GLU A 168 15.46 5.01 -9.28
CA GLU A 168 14.49 6.11 -9.29
C GLU A 168 14.50 6.82 -7.94
N ARG A 169 14.46 6.06 -6.84
CA ARG A 169 14.54 6.63 -5.49
C ARG A 169 15.87 7.32 -5.24
N LEU A 170 16.98 6.72 -5.66
CA LEU A 170 18.30 7.35 -5.56
C LEU A 170 18.40 8.61 -6.44
N ALA A 171 17.75 8.65 -7.61
CA ALA A 171 17.67 9.82 -8.47
C ALA A 171 16.90 10.96 -7.78
N GLY A 172 15.74 10.68 -7.20
CA GLY A 172 14.97 11.66 -6.43
C GLY A 172 15.77 12.27 -5.27
N ILE A 173 16.55 11.44 -4.55
CA ILE A 173 17.47 11.93 -3.51
C ILE A 173 18.51 12.89 -4.12
N LYS A 174 19.16 12.48 -5.22
CA LYS A 174 20.20 13.28 -5.88
C LYS A 174 19.66 14.62 -6.39
N VAL A 175 18.44 14.66 -6.93
CA VAL A 175 17.79 15.90 -7.40
C VAL A 175 17.71 16.93 -6.28
N ILE A 176 17.35 16.51 -5.06
CA ILE A 176 17.25 17.41 -3.92
C ILE A 176 18.62 17.76 -3.37
N LEU A 177 19.49 16.76 -3.12
CA LEU A 177 20.80 16.98 -2.49
C LEU A 177 21.78 17.75 -3.38
N SER A 178 21.61 17.73 -4.71
CA SER A 178 22.42 18.54 -5.64
C SER A 178 22.35 20.04 -5.37
N LYS A 179 21.28 20.52 -4.71
CA LYS A 179 21.10 21.91 -4.32
C LYS A 179 21.91 22.30 -3.07
N TYR A 180 22.55 21.32 -2.42
CA TYR A 180 23.31 21.46 -1.19
C TYR A 180 24.77 21.00 -1.42
N PRO A 181 25.62 21.85 -2.04
CA PRO A 181 26.95 21.44 -2.52
C PRO A 181 27.94 21.06 -1.41
N LYS A 182 27.61 21.36 -0.15
CA LYS A 182 28.38 20.96 1.03
C LYS A 182 27.99 19.59 1.59
N ILE A 183 26.98 18.94 1.00
CA ILE A 183 26.58 17.58 1.33
C ILE A 183 27.27 16.62 0.38
N THR A 184 27.93 15.59 0.92
CA THR A 184 28.48 14.47 0.14
C THR A 184 27.71 13.20 0.44
N VAL A 185 27.28 12.49 -0.60
CA VAL A 185 26.46 11.28 -0.47
C VAL A 185 27.31 10.03 -0.59
N HIS A 186 27.12 9.09 0.33
CA HIS A 186 27.72 7.77 0.33
C HIS A 186 26.63 6.70 0.34
N ASN A 187 26.81 5.63 -0.42
CA ASN A 187 25.86 4.53 -0.43
C ASN A 187 26.49 3.32 0.27
N ILE A 188 25.73 2.66 1.13
CA ILE A 188 26.05 1.35 1.66
C ILE A 188 24.97 0.41 1.13
N ALA A 189 25.36 -0.43 0.17
CA ALA A 189 24.45 -1.40 -0.42
C ALA A 189 24.09 -2.47 0.61
N SER A 190 22.80 -2.77 0.72
CA SER A 190 22.30 -3.97 1.39
C SER A 190 22.05 -5.09 0.37
N SER A 191 21.92 -6.30 0.88
CA SER A 191 21.32 -7.43 0.17
C SER A 191 20.35 -8.15 1.11
N ALA A 192 19.39 -8.89 0.55
CA ALA A 192 18.39 -9.65 1.31
C ALA A 192 18.99 -10.48 2.48
N ASP A 193 20.18 -11.07 2.30
CA ASP A 193 20.83 -11.95 3.28
C ASP A 193 21.85 -11.27 4.21
N SER A 194 22.04 -9.95 4.13
CA SER A 194 23.21 -9.28 4.74
C SER A 194 22.90 -8.21 5.78
N GLU A 195 21.90 -8.42 6.65
CA GLU A 195 21.65 -7.53 7.79
C GLU A 195 22.94 -7.24 8.61
N SER A 196 23.73 -8.28 8.86
CA SER A 196 25.03 -8.18 9.54
C SER A 196 26.05 -7.38 8.72
N GLY A 197 26.02 -7.51 7.39
CA GLY A 197 26.87 -6.77 6.46
C GLY A 197 26.56 -5.27 6.44
N VAL A 198 25.28 -4.90 6.38
CA VAL A 198 24.84 -3.50 6.45
C VAL A 198 25.23 -2.89 7.80
N LYS A 199 24.96 -3.60 8.89
CA LYS A 199 25.31 -3.15 10.24
C LYS A 199 26.81 -2.91 10.38
N GLN A 200 27.64 -3.88 9.98
CA GLN A 200 29.09 -3.75 10.05
C GLN A 200 29.61 -2.62 9.14
N GLY A 201 29.10 -2.52 7.91
CA GLY A 201 29.45 -1.46 6.99
C GLY A 201 29.14 -0.07 7.52
N LEU A 202 27.98 0.10 8.16
CA LEU A 202 27.60 1.36 8.81
C LEU A 202 28.51 1.68 10.01
N VAL A 203 28.78 0.71 10.89
CA VAL A 203 29.71 0.87 12.02
C VAL A 203 31.10 1.31 11.53
N ASP A 204 31.67 0.58 10.56
CA ASP A 204 32.98 0.88 9.99
C ASP A 204 33.04 2.28 9.37
N PHE A 205 31.97 2.68 8.66
CA PHE A 205 31.91 3.98 8.01
C PHE A 205 31.88 5.12 9.05
N LEU A 206 31.06 4.97 10.10
CA LEU A 206 30.95 5.95 11.19
C LEU A 206 32.28 6.08 11.95
N GLN A 207 32.96 4.97 12.23
CA GLN A 207 34.27 4.97 12.91
C GLN A 207 35.38 5.64 12.08
N LYS A 208 35.37 5.45 10.75
CA LYS A 208 36.34 6.09 9.83
C LYS A 208 36.06 7.58 9.61
N ASN A 209 34.84 8.05 9.88
CA ASN A 209 34.38 9.42 9.62
C ASN A 209 33.77 10.09 10.86
N PRO A 210 34.49 10.13 12.01
CA PRO A 210 33.92 10.65 13.25
C PRO A 210 33.52 12.12 13.09
N GLY A 211 32.28 12.43 13.46
CA GLY A 211 31.73 13.79 13.42
C GLY A 211 31.48 14.37 12.02
N LYS A 212 31.66 13.59 10.95
CA LYS A 212 31.39 14.04 9.57
C LYS A 212 30.01 13.65 9.05
N VAL A 213 29.48 12.52 9.53
CA VAL A 213 28.18 12.00 9.11
C VAL A 213 27.09 12.74 9.85
N GLN A 214 26.22 13.41 9.10
CA GLN A 214 25.13 14.22 9.64
C GLN A 214 23.75 13.60 9.38
N GLY A 215 23.65 12.67 8.42
CA GLY A 215 22.39 12.09 8.00
C GLY A 215 22.47 10.66 7.50
N ILE A 216 21.41 9.89 7.73
CA ILE A 216 21.17 8.57 7.15
C ILE A 216 19.78 8.55 6.51
N LEU A 217 19.72 8.13 5.25
CA LEU A 217 18.51 7.85 4.49
C LEU A 217 18.38 6.33 4.33
N ALA A 218 17.40 5.70 4.98
CA ALA A 218 17.21 4.25 4.93
C ALA A 218 15.97 3.89 4.12
N PHE A 219 16.13 3.12 3.05
CA PHE A 219 15.07 2.86 2.06
C PHE A 219 13.92 2.01 2.59
N THR A 220 14.18 1.13 3.55
CA THR A 220 13.18 0.23 4.14
C THR A 220 13.15 0.39 5.65
N GLU A 221 12.07 -0.08 6.25
CA GLU A 221 11.94 -0.09 7.71
C GLU A 221 13.07 -0.91 8.37
N LYS A 222 13.37 -2.07 7.79
CA LYS A 222 14.44 -2.96 8.25
C LYS A 222 15.79 -2.24 8.33
N LEU A 223 16.13 -1.47 7.29
CA LEU A 223 17.36 -0.68 7.25
C LEU A 223 17.33 0.50 8.25
N ALA A 224 16.18 1.15 8.43
CA ALA A 224 16.03 2.22 9.40
C ALA A 224 16.19 1.71 10.85
N ALA A 225 15.65 0.52 11.14
CA ALA A 225 15.82 -0.14 12.44
C ALA A 225 17.29 -0.48 12.73
N ILE A 226 18.02 -1.05 11.75
CA ILE A 226 19.46 -1.32 11.85
C ILE A 226 20.25 -0.02 12.09
N ALA A 227 19.97 1.03 11.31
CA ALA A 227 20.64 2.31 11.48
C ALA A 227 20.41 2.89 12.89
N ASN A 228 19.17 2.88 13.36
CA ASN A 228 18.84 3.34 14.71
C ASN A 228 19.55 2.51 15.80
N GLU A 229 19.66 1.18 15.64
CA GLU A 229 20.40 0.32 16.58
C GLU A 229 21.88 0.72 16.66
N VAL A 230 22.52 0.89 15.49
CA VAL A 230 23.93 1.30 15.39
C VAL A 230 24.15 2.68 16.01
N LEU A 231 23.28 3.65 15.69
CA LEU A 231 23.37 5.00 16.23
C LEU A 231 23.24 5.01 17.76
N LYS A 232 22.32 4.23 18.34
CA LYS A 232 22.17 4.13 19.79
C LYS A 232 23.40 3.50 20.46
N GLN A 233 23.94 2.42 19.88
CA GLN A 233 25.14 1.75 20.40
C GLN A 233 26.37 2.66 20.36
N ALA A 234 26.48 3.48 19.33
CA ALA A 234 27.54 4.46 19.18
C ALA A 234 27.29 5.78 19.93
N GLN A 235 26.13 5.95 20.59
CA GLN A 235 25.70 7.21 21.22
C GLN A 235 25.67 8.40 20.24
N LEU A 236 25.31 8.12 18.99
CA LEU A 236 25.20 9.08 17.89
C LEU A 236 23.74 9.39 17.50
N ASP A 237 22.76 8.77 18.15
CA ASP A 237 21.32 8.93 17.88
C ASP A 237 20.78 10.35 18.13
N LYS A 238 21.54 11.18 18.84
CA LYS A 238 21.24 12.61 19.03
C LYS A 238 21.94 13.55 18.03
N ASN A 239 22.96 13.05 17.33
CA ASN A 239 23.83 13.85 16.48
C ASN A 239 23.59 13.59 14.98
N ILE A 240 23.16 12.38 14.62
CA ILE A 240 22.94 11.97 13.23
C ILE A 240 21.45 11.86 12.96
N ILE A 241 20.98 12.56 11.94
CA ILE A 241 19.57 12.56 11.55
C ILE A 241 19.25 11.27 10.78
N LEU A 242 18.24 10.52 11.24
CA LEU A 242 17.72 9.35 10.54
C LEU A 242 16.38 9.65 9.88
N VAL A 243 16.26 9.33 8.60
CA VAL A 243 15.02 9.39 7.82
C VAL A 243 14.76 8.03 7.15
N GLY A 244 13.56 7.49 7.36
CA GLY A 244 13.10 6.24 6.74
C GLY A 244 12.41 6.48 5.39
N GLY A 245 12.26 5.41 4.61
CA GLY A 245 11.58 5.38 3.31
C GLY A 245 10.35 4.47 3.26
N GLN A 246 9.92 3.93 4.41
CA GLN A 246 8.84 2.96 4.52
C GLN A 246 8.18 3.04 5.89
N ALA A 247 7.26 4.00 6.04
CA ALA A 247 6.52 4.21 7.26
C ALA A 247 5.76 2.93 7.65
N SER A 248 5.89 2.55 8.92
CA SER A 248 5.29 1.36 9.54
C SER A 248 5.02 1.63 11.02
N VAL A 249 4.21 0.80 11.69
CA VAL A 249 3.92 0.99 13.12
C VAL A 249 5.21 1.11 13.97
N PRO A 250 6.24 0.25 13.82
CA PRO A 250 7.51 0.39 14.54
C PRO A 250 8.26 1.70 14.20
N SER A 251 8.26 2.14 12.95
CA SER A 251 8.95 3.38 12.57
C SER A 251 8.25 4.62 13.13
N LEU A 252 6.92 4.65 13.14
CA LEU A 252 6.13 5.73 13.75
C LEU A 252 6.33 5.82 15.28
N GLN A 253 6.52 4.68 15.95
CA GLN A 253 6.92 4.64 17.36
C GLN A 253 8.33 5.21 17.57
N ARG A 254 9.29 4.86 16.72
CA ARG A 254 10.64 5.47 16.78
C ARG A 254 10.60 6.98 16.54
N MET A 255 9.76 7.44 15.61
CA MET A 255 9.54 8.87 15.39
C MET A 255 8.99 9.56 16.63
N SER A 256 8.00 8.95 17.30
CA SER A 256 7.46 9.48 18.56
C SER A 256 8.52 9.61 19.66
N SER A 257 9.54 8.73 19.67
CA SER A 257 10.66 8.80 20.62
C SER A 257 11.77 9.78 20.21
N GLY A 258 11.67 10.41 19.04
CA GLY A 258 12.70 11.29 18.48
C GLY A 258 13.94 10.57 17.92
N ALA A 259 13.93 9.24 17.84
CA ALA A 259 15.05 8.45 17.31
C ALA A 259 15.07 8.39 15.76
N GLN A 260 13.99 8.82 15.13
CA GLN A 260 13.84 8.97 13.68
C GLN A 260 13.09 10.28 13.43
N VAL A 261 13.54 11.11 12.49
CA VAL A 261 12.99 12.46 12.28
C VAL A 261 11.84 12.48 11.28
N GLY A 262 11.84 11.53 10.34
CA GLY A 262 10.81 11.42 9.32
C GLY A 262 10.81 10.07 8.64
N ASP A 263 9.77 9.82 7.87
CA ASP A 263 9.58 8.59 7.10
C ASP A 263 8.73 8.86 5.85
N ILE A 264 8.55 7.88 4.98
CA ILE A 264 7.67 7.97 3.81
C ILE A 264 6.52 6.99 3.93
N ASP A 265 5.29 7.50 3.96
CA ASP A 265 4.07 6.71 3.78
C ASP A 265 3.96 6.32 2.29
N THR A 266 4.20 5.04 2.02
CA THR A 266 4.10 4.43 0.68
C THR A 266 2.66 4.04 0.31
N SER A 267 1.68 4.44 1.12
CA SER A 267 0.25 4.17 0.97
C SER A 267 -0.09 2.67 0.84
N PRO A 268 0.37 1.79 1.75
CA PRO A 268 0.22 0.33 1.62
C PRO A 268 -1.25 -0.13 1.51
N TYR A 269 -2.17 0.53 2.21
CA TYR A 269 -3.61 0.26 2.06
C TYR A 269 -4.10 0.52 0.62
N LEU A 270 -3.69 1.65 0.02
CA LEU A 270 -4.06 1.98 -1.35
C LEU A 270 -3.41 1.03 -2.36
N GLN A 271 -2.21 0.54 -2.10
CA GLN A 271 -1.59 -0.49 -2.93
C GLN A 271 -2.48 -1.75 -2.96
N GLY A 272 -2.94 -2.23 -1.80
CA GLY A 272 -3.88 -3.36 -1.71
C GLY A 272 -5.21 -3.11 -2.44
N VAL A 273 -5.80 -1.92 -2.25
CA VAL A 273 -7.03 -1.50 -2.95
C VAL A 273 -6.85 -1.56 -4.48
N ASN A 274 -5.76 -0.99 -5.00
CA ASN A 274 -5.50 -0.97 -6.44
C ASN A 274 -5.16 -2.36 -6.98
N ALA A 275 -4.47 -3.19 -6.20
CA ALA A 275 -4.19 -4.59 -6.54
C ALA A 275 -5.48 -5.39 -6.74
N TYR A 276 -6.43 -5.25 -5.81
CA TYR A 276 -7.75 -5.87 -5.97
C TYR A 276 -8.50 -5.35 -7.21
N GLN A 277 -8.52 -4.03 -7.42
CA GLN A 277 -9.22 -3.43 -8.56
C GLN A 277 -8.65 -3.91 -9.90
N TRP A 278 -7.32 -3.93 -10.05
CA TRP A 278 -6.69 -4.44 -11.26
C TRP A 278 -6.90 -5.94 -11.42
N ALA A 279 -6.82 -6.73 -10.35
CA ALA A 279 -7.16 -8.15 -10.37
C ALA A 279 -8.60 -8.39 -10.90
N GLN A 280 -9.59 -7.64 -10.44
CA GLN A 280 -10.96 -7.72 -10.93
C GLN A 280 -11.08 -7.37 -12.42
N LYS A 281 -10.38 -6.32 -12.88
CA LYS A 281 -10.36 -5.95 -14.30
C LYS A 281 -9.74 -7.04 -15.16
N ILE A 282 -8.64 -7.64 -14.71
CA ILE A 282 -7.98 -8.78 -15.38
C ILE A 282 -8.95 -9.96 -15.51
N ILE A 283 -9.65 -10.32 -14.42
CA ILE A 283 -10.64 -11.40 -14.40
C ILE A 283 -11.77 -11.13 -15.41
N LYS A 284 -12.26 -9.89 -15.47
CA LYS A 284 -13.32 -9.44 -16.38
C LYS A 284 -12.83 -9.17 -17.81
N LYS A 285 -11.52 -9.28 -18.07
CA LYS A 285 -10.87 -8.93 -19.35
C LYS A 285 -11.12 -7.48 -19.78
N GLU A 286 -11.19 -6.59 -18.79
CA GLU A 286 -11.29 -5.14 -18.99
C GLU A 286 -9.90 -4.52 -19.13
N SER A 287 -9.81 -3.35 -19.78
CA SER A 287 -8.57 -2.60 -19.87
C SER A 287 -8.14 -2.05 -18.52
N LEU A 288 -6.85 -2.15 -18.22
CA LEU A 288 -6.25 -1.52 -17.05
C LEU A 288 -6.17 0.01 -17.24
N ASP A 289 -6.30 0.77 -16.15
CA ASP A 289 -6.14 2.23 -16.17
C ASP A 289 -4.65 2.56 -16.06
N VAL A 290 -3.95 2.48 -17.20
CA VAL A 290 -2.49 2.61 -17.29
C VAL A 290 -2.14 4.01 -17.77
N ASN A 291 -1.40 4.75 -16.96
CA ASN A 291 -0.78 6.03 -17.36
C ASN A 291 0.75 5.97 -17.36
N ASP A 292 1.32 4.92 -16.76
CA ASP A 292 2.76 4.76 -16.51
C ASP A 292 3.19 3.35 -16.89
N SER A 293 4.50 3.16 -17.10
CA SER A 293 5.14 1.87 -17.29
C SER A 293 6.47 1.80 -16.55
N ILE A 294 6.87 0.57 -16.22
CA ILE A 294 8.24 0.29 -15.74
C ILE A 294 8.94 -0.52 -16.81
N THR A 295 10.12 -0.07 -17.22
CA THR A 295 11.01 -0.82 -18.12
C THR A 295 11.75 -1.87 -17.31
N SER A 296 11.65 -3.13 -17.71
CA SER A 296 12.51 -4.21 -17.21
C SER A 296 13.15 -4.99 -18.37
N ASP A 297 13.90 -6.03 -18.05
CA ASP A 297 14.37 -7.05 -18.99
C ASP A 297 13.23 -7.74 -19.76
N GLN A 298 12.02 -7.73 -19.21
CA GLN A 298 10.79 -8.23 -19.84
C GLN A 298 10.12 -7.21 -20.78
N GLY A 299 10.69 -6.01 -20.92
CA GLY A 299 10.14 -4.90 -21.69
C GLY A 299 9.34 -3.92 -20.85
N GLU A 300 8.39 -3.22 -21.49
CA GLU A 300 7.53 -2.25 -20.82
C GLU A 300 6.36 -2.96 -20.11
N ILE A 301 6.33 -2.85 -18.78
CA ILE A 301 5.27 -3.43 -17.94
C ILE A 301 4.30 -2.30 -17.54
N PRO A 302 2.99 -2.45 -17.78
CA PRO A 302 1.99 -1.48 -17.32
C PRO A 302 2.07 -1.25 -15.82
N ALA A 303 2.16 0.02 -15.40
CA ALA A 303 2.35 0.38 -14.00
C ALA A 303 1.23 1.25 -13.45
N LYS A 304 0.83 0.96 -12.22
CA LYS A 304 0.03 1.86 -11.37
C LYS A 304 0.96 2.48 -10.34
N VAL A 305 1.37 3.72 -10.58
CA VAL A 305 2.17 4.49 -9.62
C VAL A 305 1.27 5.05 -8.53
N ILE A 306 1.53 4.67 -7.28
CA ILE A 306 0.77 5.11 -6.10
C ILE A 306 1.48 6.33 -5.47
N PRO A 307 0.79 7.47 -5.31
CA PRO A 307 1.38 8.64 -4.65
C PRO A 307 1.84 8.33 -3.22
N VAL A 308 2.98 8.90 -2.87
CA VAL A 308 3.60 8.77 -1.53
C VAL A 308 3.52 10.08 -0.76
N LYS A 309 3.69 10.02 0.57
CA LYS A 309 3.65 11.20 1.44
C LYS A 309 4.77 11.18 2.47
N ALA A 310 5.32 12.34 2.78
CA ALA A 310 6.24 12.47 3.90
C ALA A 310 5.47 12.35 5.23
N VAL A 311 6.01 11.56 6.15
CA VAL A 311 5.63 11.52 7.55
C VAL A 311 6.64 12.36 8.32
N THR A 312 6.13 13.36 9.03
CA THR A 312 6.90 14.34 9.80
C THR A 312 6.23 14.52 11.17
N PRO A 313 6.86 15.20 12.14
CA PRO A 313 6.22 15.49 13.42
C PRO A 313 4.83 16.14 13.28
N ASP A 314 4.62 16.96 12.26
CA ASP A 314 3.38 17.72 12.04
C ASP A 314 2.17 16.82 11.70
N ASN A 315 2.40 15.67 11.05
CA ASN A 315 1.32 14.75 10.66
C ASN A 315 1.41 13.36 11.32
N LEU A 316 2.42 13.11 12.15
CA LEU A 316 2.71 11.83 12.79
C LEU A 316 1.50 11.25 13.53
N ALA A 317 0.82 12.05 14.36
CA ALA A 317 -0.31 11.58 15.15
C ALA A 317 -1.47 11.07 14.28
N VAL A 318 -1.73 11.73 13.15
CA VAL A 318 -2.80 11.34 12.21
C VAL A 318 -2.43 10.03 11.51
N ILE A 319 -1.20 9.92 11.02
CA ILE A 319 -0.71 8.72 10.33
C ILE A 319 -0.67 7.53 11.28
N GLN A 320 -0.12 7.70 12.49
CA GLN A 320 -0.06 6.67 13.51
C GLN A 320 -1.45 6.14 13.87
N LYS A 321 -2.42 7.04 14.12
CA LYS A 321 -3.80 6.64 14.38
C LYS A 321 -4.39 5.86 13.20
N SER A 322 -4.12 6.28 11.96
CA SER A 322 -4.60 5.61 10.75
C SER A 322 -4.01 4.20 10.63
N TYR A 323 -2.70 4.06 10.82
CA TYR A 323 -1.98 2.78 10.74
C TYR A 323 -2.49 1.82 11.81
N THR A 324 -2.47 2.22 13.09
CA THR A 324 -2.89 1.38 14.22
C THR A 324 -4.34 0.93 14.07
N LYS A 325 -5.27 1.83 13.73
CA LYS A 325 -6.68 1.46 13.55
C LYS A 325 -6.85 0.44 12.41
N THR A 326 -6.10 0.62 11.33
CA THR A 326 -6.22 -0.25 10.16
C THR A 326 -5.62 -1.63 10.44
N THR A 327 -4.47 -1.71 11.13
CA THR A 327 -3.87 -2.98 11.53
C THR A 327 -4.73 -3.73 12.54
N GLU A 328 -5.27 -3.06 13.57
CA GLU A 328 -6.20 -3.67 14.53
C GLU A 328 -7.45 -4.23 13.84
N SER A 329 -8.01 -3.48 12.88
CA SER A 329 -9.15 -3.97 12.09
C SER A 329 -8.78 -5.17 11.23
N ALA A 330 -7.58 -5.21 10.66
CA ALA A 330 -7.11 -6.34 9.85
C ALA A 330 -6.94 -7.61 10.70
N GLU A 331 -6.34 -7.48 11.89
CA GLU A 331 -6.17 -8.59 12.83
C GLU A 331 -7.52 -9.16 13.32
N GLN A 332 -8.48 -8.29 13.62
CA GLN A 332 -9.82 -8.70 14.02
C GLN A 332 -10.55 -9.45 12.90
N ASP A 333 -10.35 -9.02 11.66
CA ASP A 333 -10.93 -9.67 10.48
C ASP A 333 -10.33 -11.07 10.28
N GLN A 334 -9.01 -11.22 10.43
CA GLN A 334 -8.33 -12.52 10.31
C GLN A 334 -8.79 -13.52 11.38
N LYS A 335 -8.93 -13.08 12.64
CA LYS A 335 -9.43 -13.91 13.76
C LYS A 335 -10.86 -14.40 13.57
N LYS A 336 -11.68 -13.72 12.76
CA LYS A 336 -13.07 -14.14 12.46
C LYS A 336 -13.16 -15.19 11.34
N THR A 337 -12.11 -15.32 10.53
CA THR A 337 -12.03 -16.26 9.41
C THR A 337 -11.36 -17.59 9.76
N GLU A 338 -10.70 -17.70 10.92
CA GLU A 338 -10.22 -18.98 11.44
C GLU A 338 -11.37 -19.77 12.10
N PRO A 339 -11.60 -21.06 11.77
CA PRO A 339 -12.50 -21.89 12.54
C PRO A 339 -11.95 -22.00 13.96
N ALA A 340 -12.79 -21.74 14.96
CA ALA A 340 -12.46 -21.99 16.35
C ALA A 340 -12.04 -23.46 16.52
N SER A 341 -10.73 -23.71 16.61
CA SER A 341 -10.20 -24.99 17.05
C SER A 341 -10.69 -25.20 18.48
N GLN A 342 -11.45 -26.28 18.66
CA GLN A 342 -11.97 -26.71 19.95
C GLN A 342 -10.82 -27.08 20.88
N ASP A 343 -10.40 -26.16 21.74
CA ASP A 343 -9.58 -26.52 22.90
C ASP A 343 -10.48 -27.09 24.00
N ALA A 344 -10.64 -28.42 23.95
CA ALA A 344 -11.08 -29.21 25.07
C ALA A 344 -9.89 -29.47 26.01
N LYS A 345 -9.87 -28.73 27.13
CA LYS A 345 -9.34 -29.10 28.46
C LYS A 345 -8.19 -30.11 28.52
N SER A 346 -7.07 -29.65 29.06
CA SER A 346 -6.37 -30.34 30.16
C SER A 346 -6.12 -29.36 31.29
N LYS A 347 -6.88 -29.57 32.39
CA LYS A 347 -6.49 -29.09 33.72
C LYS A 347 -5.28 -29.92 34.13
N ASP A 348 -4.18 -29.28 34.51
CA ASP A 348 -3.41 -29.80 35.62
C ASP A 348 -2.92 -28.67 36.52
N GLN A 349 -3.03 -28.91 37.82
CA GLN A 349 -2.71 -28.01 38.90
C GLN A 349 -1.21 -28.10 39.22
N SER A 350 -0.57 -26.95 39.39
CA SER A 350 0.47 -26.84 40.40
C SER A 350 0.48 -25.41 40.96
N LYS A 351 0.16 -25.36 42.26
CA LYS A 351 0.37 -24.23 43.15
C LYS A 351 1.89 -24.02 43.28
N ASP A 352 2.35 -22.78 43.24
CA ASP A 352 3.25 -22.32 44.31
C ASP A 352 3.18 -20.80 44.50
N GLN A 353 3.39 -20.41 45.75
CA GLN A 353 3.19 -19.12 46.38
C GLN A 353 4.30 -18.12 46.00
N GLY A 354 3.96 -16.84 46.05
CA GLY A 354 4.92 -15.75 45.91
C GLY A 354 4.25 -14.40 46.04
N GLN A 355 3.74 -14.12 47.23
CA GLN A 355 3.16 -12.86 47.65
C GLN A 355 4.30 -11.86 47.89
N ASP A 356 4.36 -10.75 47.16
CA ASP A 356 4.87 -9.53 47.76
C ASP A 356 4.22 -8.26 47.21
N LYS A 357 4.02 -7.34 48.15
CA LYS A 357 3.26 -6.10 48.03
C LYS A 357 4.05 -5.05 47.28
N THR A 358 3.37 -4.17 46.55
CA THR A 358 3.87 -2.80 46.39
C THR A 358 2.69 -1.83 46.39
N GLU A 359 2.81 -0.86 47.28
CA GLU A 359 1.87 0.21 47.58
C GLU A 359 1.84 1.27 46.49
N ASP A 360 0.69 1.94 46.42
CA ASP A 360 0.46 3.22 45.77
C ASP A 360 1.57 4.25 46.07
N GLN A 361 1.94 5.02 45.05
CA GLN A 361 2.11 6.46 45.24
C GLN A 361 1.81 7.23 43.96
N SER A 362 0.64 7.87 44.00
CA SER A 362 0.22 9.00 43.18
C SER A 362 1.17 10.19 43.36
N GLY A 363 1.65 10.76 42.26
CA GLY A 363 2.34 12.05 42.20
C GLY A 363 1.76 12.88 41.08
N ASP A 364 0.85 13.78 41.45
CA ASP A 364 0.31 14.86 40.63
C ASP A 364 1.37 15.97 40.51
N MET A 365 1.66 16.44 39.30
CA MET A 365 2.24 17.77 39.09
C MET A 365 1.76 18.37 37.77
N SER A 366 1.10 19.51 37.95
CA SER A 366 0.52 20.39 36.96
C SER A 366 1.52 21.46 36.49
N GLY A 367 1.32 21.92 35.26
CA GLY A 367 1.59 23.31 34.85
C GLY A 367 2.92 23.59 34.13
N ALA A 368 2.83 23.89 32.82
CA ALA A 368 3.20 25.20 32.26
C ALA A 368 3.09 25.19 30.72
N SER A 369 2.09 25.90 30.22
CA SER A 369 1.87 26.30 28.83
C SER A 369 2.89 27.35 28.38
N GLY A 370 3.54 27.14 27.24
CA GLY A 370 4.28 28.16 26.50
C GLY A 370 3.75 28.23 25.06
N GLU A 371 3.17 29.37 24.70
CA GLU A 371 2.71 29.71 23.35
C GLU A 371 3.90 29.90 22.41
N GLY A 372 3.79 29.35 21.19
CA GLY A 372 4.75 29.53 20.10
C GLY A 372 4.04 29.37 18.75
N GLU A 373 4.23 30.36 17.88
CA GLU A 373 3.45 30.65 16.66
C GLU A 373 3.32 29.50 15.65
N GLN A 374 2.07 29.17 15.28
CA GLN A 374 1.70 28.26 14.20
C GLN A 374 1.94 28.90 12.81
N ALA A 375 2.79 28.27 12.00
CA ALA A 375 2.79 28.47 10.55
C ALA A 375 1.53 27.83 9.94
N LYS A 376 0.68 28.66 9.34
CA LYS A 376 -0.66 28.29 8.84
C LYS A 376 -0.59 27.31 7.66
N SER A 377 -1.27 26.17 7.80
CA SER A 377 -1.76 25.38 6.67
C SER A 377 -2.71 26.26 5.83
N SER A 378 -2.47 26.37 4.52
CA SER A 378 -3.34 27.16 3.63
C SER A 378 -4.74 26.56 3.58
N ALA A 379 -5.67 27.13 4.35
CA ALA A 379 -7.08 26.80 4.31
C ALA A 379 -7.69 27.24 2.96
N ILE A 380 -8.60 26.42 2.41
CA ILE A 380 -9.37 26.78 1.21
C ILE A 380 -10.15 28.08 1.50
N PRO A 381 -10.01 29.15 0.69
CA PRO A 381 -10.69 30.41 0.93
C PRO A 381 -12.21 30.26 1.02
N ALA A 382 -12.85 31.02 1.92
CA ALA A 382 -14.30 31.01 2.09
C ALA A 382 -15.01 31.45 0.79
N GLY A 383 -16.01 30.68 0.35
CA GLY A 383 -16.79 30.96 -0.87
C GLY A 383 -16.35 30.23 -2.14
N VAL A 384 -15.31 29.40 -2.09
CA VAL A 384 -14.85 28.59 -3.23
C VAL A 384 -15.88 27.49 -3.55
N GLN A 385 -16.56 27.62 -4.71
CA GLN A 385 -17.56 26.65 -5.18
C GLN A 385 -16.95 25.49 -5.99
N LYS A 386 -15.75 25.68 -6.55
CA LYS A 386 -15.08 24.71 -7.42
C LYS A 386 -13.57 24.85 -7.30
N VAL A 387 -12.88 23.73 -7.16
CA VAL A 387 -11.41 23.66 -7.27
C VAL A 387 -11.06 22.82 -8.49
N THR A 388 -10.20 23.37 -9.35
CA THR A 388 -9.71 22.67 -10.53
C THR A 388 -8.19 22.60 -10.44
N GLU A 389 -7.67 21.39 -10.40
CA GLU A 389 -6.22 21.13 -10.38
C GLU A 389 -5.80 20.77 -11.81
N ARG A 390 -4.84 21.51 -12.34
CA ARG A 390 -4.23 21.22 -13.64
C ARG A 390 -2.84 20.65 -13.39
N ILE A 391 -2.65 19.40 -13.77
CA ILE A 391 -1.34 18.75 -13.72
C ILE A 391 -0.85 18.65 -15.16
N LYS A 392 0.25 19.35 -15.44
CA LYS A 392 0.97 19.26 -16.70
C LYS A 392 2.25 18.50 -16.44
N THR A 393 2.34 17.29 -16.98
CA THR A 393 3.56 16.49 -16.93
C THR A 393 4.24 16.60 -18.29
N GLU A 394 5.52 16.96 -18.27
CA GLU A 394 6.35 17.13 -19.46
C GLU A 394 7.54 16.19 -19.35
N THR A 395 7.54 15.14 -20.17
CA THR A 395 8.64 14.17 -20.21
C THR A 395 9.50 14.47 -21.43
N THR A 396 10.79 14.66 -21.20
CA THR A 396 11.79 14.83 -22.25
C THR A 396 12.73 13.62 -22.22
N ARG A 397 12.81 12.90 -23.34
CA ARG A 397 13.69 11.75 -23.53
C ARG A 397 14.80 12.15 -24.49
N GLU A 398 16.04 12.13 -24.01
CA GLU A 398 17.23 12.38 -24.83
C GLU A 398 17.88 11.05 -25.23
N TYR A 399 18.10 10.87 -26.53
CA TYR A 399 18.85 9.74 -27.08
C TYR A 399 20.29 10.18 -27.25
N LEU A 400 21.24 9.49 -26.61
CA LEU A 400 22.65 9.83 -26.66
C LEU A 400 23.43 8.78 -27.49
N ASP A 401 24.47 9.21 -28.20
CA ASP A 401 25.43 8.31 -28.83
C ASP A 401 26.42 7.71 -27.80
N ALA A 402 27.29 6.82 -28.27
CA ALA A 402 28.28 6.14 -27.44
C ALA A 402 29.31 7.09 -26.79
N GLN A 403 29.35 8.36 -27.20
CA GLN A 403 30.22 9.40 -26.65
C GLN A 403 29.45 10.35 -25.72
N GLY A 404 28.16 10.08 -25.45
CA GLY A 404 27.32 10.88 -24.57
C GLY A 404 26.81 12.16 -25.22
N LYS A 405 26.81 12.25 -26.55
CA LYS A 405 26.23 13.39 -27.28
C LYS A 405 24.79 13.08 -27.66
N VAL A 406 23.88 14.03 -27.40
CA VAL A 406 22.46 13.90 -27.77
C VAL A 406 22.31 13.84 -29.29
N ILE A 407 21.77 12.73 -29.78
CA ILE A 407 21.47 12.43 -31.18
C ILE A 407 19.96 12.49 -31.50
N GLY A 408 19.11 12.62 -30.49
CA GLY A 408 17.68 12.83 -30.67
C GLY A 408 17.00 13.25 -29.38
N THR A 409 15.85 13.91 -29.49
CA THR A 409 15.03 14.28 -28.34
C THR A 409 13.57 14.02 -28.66
N GLU A 410 12.89 13.27 -27.80
CA GLU A 410 11.44 13.09 -27.84
C GLU A 410 10.82 13.82 -26.66
N LYS A 411 9.71 14.52 -26.91
CA LYS A 411 9.00 15.28 -25.89
C LYS A 411 7.54 14.90 -25.90
N THR A 412 7.06 14.43 -24.75
CA THR A 412 5.66 14.09 -24.57
C THR A 412 5.08 14.97 -23.48
N THR A 413 3.93 15.57 -23.75
CA THR A 413 3.20 16.40 -22.79
C THR A 413 1.84 15.77 -22.55
N ASN A 414 1.53 15.50 -21.28
CA ASN A 414 0.20 15.06 -20.88
C ASN A 414 -0.39 16.10 -19.93
N GLU A 415 -1.58 16.59 -20.26
CA GLU A 415 -2.29 17.59 -19.47
C GLU A 415 -3.60 16.98 -18.98
N GLN A 416 -3.74 16.85 -17.66
CA GLN A 416 -4.97 16.36 -17.04
C GLN A 416 -5.57 17.46 -16.16
N VAL A 417 -6.88 17.64 -16.32
CA VAL A 417 -7.68 18.58 -15.53
C VAL A 417 -8.54 17.78 -14.57
N LYS A 418 -8.18 17.78 -13.28
CA LYS A 418 -8.97 17.14 -12.25
C LYS A 418 -9.88 18.17 -11.60
N THR A 419 -11.18 17.94 -11.68
CA THR A 419 -12.18 18.79 -11.02
C THR A 419 -12.68 18.08 -9.77
N VAL A 420 -12.57 18.72 -8.62
CA VAL A 420 -13.16 18.22 -7.38
C VAL A 420 -14.63 18.70 -7.31
N PRO A 421 -15.63 17.79 -7.23
CA PRO A 421 -17.03 18.17 -7.10
C PRO A 421 -17.32 18.88 -5.77
N SER A 422 -18.27 19.83 -5.81
CA SER A 422 -18.68 20.65 -4.67
C SER A 422 -19.15 19.86 -3.43
N GLU A 423 -19.63 18.64 -3.61
CA GLU A 423 -20.03 17.75 -2.52
C GLU A 423 -18.84 17.25 -1.69
N MET A 424 -17.67 17.06 -2.30
CA MET A 424 -16.47 16.59 -1.60
C MET A 424 -15.80 17.69 -0.78
N LEU A 425 -15.97 18.95 -1.17
CA LEU A 425 -15.48 20.11 -0.42
C LEU A 425 -16.22 20.30 0.91
N LYS A 426 -17.51 19.92 0.98
CA LYS A 426 -18.32 20.00 2.20
C LYS A 426 -17.89 18.98 3.27
N GLN A 427 -17.48 17.79 2.85
CA GLN A 427 -16.99 16.76 3.78
C GLN A 427 -15.69 17.16 4.50
N GLN A 428 -14.85 18.00 3.89
CA GLN A 428 -13.67 18.55 4.54
C GLN A 428 -14.00 19.68 5.52
N SER A 429 -15.06 20.47 5.29
CA SER A 429 -15.49 21.53 6.22
C SER A 429 -16.23 20.98 7.46
N GLU A 430 -16.84 19.80 7.37
CA GLU A 430 -17.62 19.20 8.48
C GLU A 430 -16.77 18.35 9.45
N GLN A 431 -15.48 18.14 9.15
CA GLN A 431 -14.56 17.37 9.99
C GLN A 431 -13.68 18.23 10.93
N GLN A 432 -13.89 19.56 10.99
CA GLN A 432 -13.28 20.39 12.03
C GLN A 432 -14.12 20.35 13.33
N PRO A 433 -13.49 20.19 14.52
CA PRO A 433 -14.19 20.32 15.79
C PRO A 433 -14.77 21.72 15.93
N LYS A 434 -16.05 21.83 16.31
CA LYS A 434 -16.66 23.11 16.72
C LYS A 434 -16.11 23.50 18.09
N ASP A 435 -15.29 24.54 18.15
CA ASP A 435 -15.03 25.26 19.38
C ASP A 435 -16.32 25.96 19.84
N THR A 436 -16.90 25.49 20.94
CA THR A 436 -17.88 26.25 21.70
C THR A 436 -17.16 27.04 22.79
N SER A 437 -16.92 28.33 22.55
CA SER A 437 -16.59 29.28 23.60
C SER A 437 -17.33 30.61 23.39
N GLY A 438 -18.10 30.98 24.43
CA GLY A 438 -18.32 32.36 24.86
C GLY A 438 -19.10 33.31 23.94
N ALA A 439 -20.43 33.22 23.95
CA ALA A 439 -21.26 34.41 23.73
C ALA A 439 -21.26 35.24 25.03
N GLN A 440 -20.35 36.22 25.12
CA GLN A 440 -20.44 37.32 26.06
C GLN A 440 -20.65 38.58 25.23
N GLY A 441 -21.81 39.20 25.41
CA GLY A 441 -22.26 40.33 24.62
C GLY A 441 -21.44 41.59 24.88
N ASP A 442 -21.36 42.42 23.85
CA ASP A 442 -21.31 43.86 24.05
C ASP A 442 -22.04 44.54 22.88
N GLN A 443 -23.13 45.22 23.22
CA GLN A 443 -23.91 46.03 22.29
C GLN A 443 -23.22 47.38 22.13
N SER A 444 -22.74 47.64 20.93
CA SER A 444 -22.49 48.98 20.43
C SER A 444 -23.76 49.84 20.48
N SER A 445 -23.66 51.03 21.07
CA SER A 445 -24.43 52.18 20.59
C SER A 445 -23.58 53.43 20.70
N GLU A 446 -23.16 53.89 19.52
CA GLU A 446 -22.52 55.17 19.28
C GLU A 446 -23.49 56.34 19.53
N ASP A 447 -22.90 57.39 20.09
CA ASP A 447 -23.42 58.75 20.21
C ASP A 447 -24.00 59.28 18.89
N LYS A 448 -25.21 59.84 18.98
CA LYS A 448 -25.69 60.89 18.07
C LYS A 448 -26.01 62.14 18.86
N GLN A 449 -25.30 63.19 18.52
CA GLN A 449 -25.41 64.55 19.07
C GLN A 449 -26.50 65.37 18.35
N SER A 450 -27.08 66.34 19.07
CA SER A 450 -27.97 67.46 18.65
C SER A 450 -29.47 67.13 18.63
N LYS A 451 -30.42 67.91 19.17
CA LYS A 451 -30.62 69.37 19.40
C LYS A 451 -31.70 69.56 20.51
N LYS A 452 -31.63 70.60 21.36
CA LYS A 452 -32.62 71.72 21.49
C LYS A 452 -34.09 71.29 21.24
N GLU A 453 -35.06 71.44 22.13
CA GLU A 453 -35.38 72.42 23.19
C GLU A 453 -36.01 71.74 24.41
#